data_AF-W2Q5L9-F1
#
_entry.id   AF-W2Q5L9-F1
#
_cell.length_a   1.000
_cell.length_b   1.000
_cell.length_c   1.000
_cell.angle_alpha   90.00
_cell.angle_beta   90.00
_cell.angle_gamma   90.00
#
_symmetry.space_group_name_H-M   'P 1'
#
loop_
_entity.id
_entity.type
_entity.pdbx_description
1 polymer ?
#
loop_
_entity_poly.entity_id
_entity_poly.type
_entity_poly.pdbx_seq_one_letter_code
_entity_poly.pdbx_strand_id
1 'polypeptide(L)'
;MTMEGINGVFGKPKPLRSKLVKASERLEEDAQAMESRLRQLRVTMLEEKKKRDAQLPLKHAGNRWRSAREDRGSVRQYARDVQDRKAFNKKESSDTGTKKSKTKKSSSRSKLTILSPATVEQWTVPQVVEWLATIGLDEFQSGFEFHQVTGKMLLNLSPAGYEKLGVFKLSARNRLLAEMELIRAQQVNYECHNGTEAAEIIDSKLRDAQLVPENLPPSKLAAKTHWSHVTPLSENGVASGDGQVSVNLADGEFNEDESHASFMKALLEWRESDSKQLENQEEEEWMNPMFSTGTEDQTNGGALLEGTYNEEEAHKSFEEALMAWRNGGNVTTSSATPVEQTESGCTPSERKCCWQCYRVVQVDNLVHDEQTDKSFCGPTCREAYREQYARFYVTSS
;
A
#
# COMPACT_ATOMS: atom_id res chain seq x y z
N MET A 1 73.00 -33.76 -69.08
CA MET A 1 71.65 -34.31 -68.76
C MET A 1 70.71 -33.13 -68.70
N THR A 2 69.70 -33.11 -69.58
CA THR A 2 68.77 -32.00 -69.78
C THR A 2 67.55 -32.14 -68.88
N MET A 3 67.17 -31.06 -68.19
CA MET A 3 65.92 -31.02 -67.40
C MET A 3 64.74 -30.77 -68.35
N GLU A 4 63.76 -31.68 -68.35
CA GLU A 4 62.51 -31.50 -69.09
C GLU A 4 61.51 -30.65 -68.29
N GLY A 5 61.02 -29.57 -68.89
CA GLY A 5 60.05 -28.67 -68.27
C GLY A 5 58.61 -29.20 -68.39
N ILE A 6 57.95 -29.41 -67.25
CA ILE A 6 56.54 -29.82 -67.21
C ILE A 6 55.65 -28.60 -67.55
N ASN A 7 55.16 -28.55 -68.79
CA ASN A 7 54.23 -27.52 -69.26
C ASN A 7 52.84 -27.68 -68.60
N GLY A 8 52.66 -27.07 -67.43
CA GLY A 8 51.38 -27.01 -66.73
C GLY A 8 50.36 -26.12 -67.45
N VAL A 9 49.45 -26.74 -68.22
CA VAL A 9 48.34 -26.03 -68.87
C VAL A 9 47.29 -25.64 -67.82
N PHE A 10 47.46 -24.46 -67.22
CA PHE A 10 46.44 -23.86 -66.37
C PHE A 10 45.23 -23.44 -67.22
N GLY A 11 44.17 -24.25 -67.18
CA GLY A 11 42.93 -23.98 -67.88
C GLY A 11 42.29 -22.66 -67.42
N LYS A 12 41.78 -21.88 -68.37
CA LYS A 12 41.13 -20.58 -68.09
C LYS A 12 39.99 -20.77 -67.08
N PRO A 13 39.91 -19.97 -66.00
CA PRO A 13 38.89 -20.14 -64.97
C PRO A 13 37.49 -19.97 -65.58
N LYS A 14 36.63 -20.99 -65.40
CA LYS A 14 35.21 -20.88 -65.75
C LYS A 14 34.55 -19.81 -64.86
N PRO A 15 33.84 -18.81 -65.42
CA PRO A 15 33.14 -17.83 -64.61
C PRO A 15 32.06 -18.52 -63.77
N LEU A 16 32.10 -18.31 -62.46
CA LEU A 16 31.13 -18.89 -61.51
C LEU A 16 29.76 -18.25 -61.76
N ARG A 17 28.89 -19.05 -62.38
CA ARG A 17 27.67 -18.60 -63.06
C ARG A 17 26.53 -18.31 -62.08
N SER A 18 26.42 -17.05 -61.66
CA SER A 18 25.17 -16.29 -61.38
C SER A 18 24.07 -16.87 -60.47
N LYS A 19 24.27 -17.99 -59.76
CA LYS A 19 23.23 -18.61 -58.91
C LYS A 19 22.98 -17.89 -57.58
N LEU A 20 23.92 -17.06 -57.10
CA LEU A 20 23.80 -16.36 -55.81
C LEU A 20 22.70 -15.29 -55.79
N VAL A 21 22.39 -14.65 -56.92
CA VAL A 21 21.36 -13.59 -57.01
C VAL A 21 19.98 -14.12 -56.57
N LYS A 22 19.62 -15.35 -56.97
CA LYS A 22 18.35 -16.00 -56.59
C LYS A 22 18.25 -16.41 -55.12
N ALA A 23 19.37 -16.49 -54.41
CA ALA A 23 19.36 -16.71 -52.96
C ALA A 23 19.14 -15.39 -52.22
N SER A 24 19.76 -14.30 -52.68
CA SER A 24 19.54 -12.95 -52.14
C SER A 24 18.09 -12.50 -52.31
N GLU A 25 17.53 -12.68 -53.51
CA GLU A 25 16.15 -12.32 -53.86
C GLU A 25 15.13 -13.02 -52.95
N ARG A 26 15.30 -14.33 -52.69
CA ARG A 26 14.45 -15.10 -51.75
C ARG A 26 14.56 -14.65 -50.30
N LEU A 27 15.75 -14.25 -49.86
CA LEU A 27 15.95 -13.73 -48.50
C LEU A 27 15.31 -12.34 -48.34
N GLU A 28 15.30 -11.54 -49.40
CA GLU A 28 14.62 -10.24 -49.42
C GLU A 28 13.09 -10.41 -49.40
N GLU A 29 12.54 -11.35 -50.19
CA GLU A 29 11.11 -11.71 -50.15
C GLU A 29 10.66 -12.17 -48.74
N ASP A 30 11.44 -13.04 -48.09
CA ASP A 30 11.12 -13.56 -46.75
C ASP A 30 11.25 -12.47 -45.66
N ALA A 31 12.24 -11.58 -45.78
CA ALA A 31 12.36 -10.39 -44.92
C ALA A 31 11.15 -9.45 -45.06
N GLN A 32 10.72 -9.16 -46.29
CA GLN A 32 9.52 -8.36 -46.55
C GLN A 32 8.24 -9.04 -46.01
N ALA A 33 8.15 -10.37 -46.12
CA ALA A 33 7.05 -11.14 -45.56
C ALA A 33 7.01 -11.04 -44.02
N MET A 34 8.15 -11.15 -43.34
CA MET A 34 8.25 -10.95 -41.88
C MET A 34 7.90 -9.52 -41.45
N GLU A 35 8.38 -8.50 -42.17
CA GLU A 35 7.98 -7.11 -41.91
C GLU A 35 6.46 -6.90 -42.05
N SER A 36 5.84 -7.50 -43.06
CA SER A 36 4.39 -7.38 -43.28
C SER A 36 3.59 -7.97 -42.11
N ARG A 37 4.00 -9.14 -41.59
CA ARG A 37 3.41 -9.76 -40.40
C ARG A 37 3.58 -8.90 -39.14
N LEU A 38 4.76 -8.30 -38.93
CA LEU A 38 5.00 -7.40 -37.80
C LEU A 38 4.15 -6.13 -37.87
N ARG A 39 3.93 -5.57 -39.08
CA ARG A 39 3.02 -4.43 -39.27
C ARG A 39 1.56 -4.82 -38.98
N GLN A 40 1.10 -5.98 -39.45
CA GLN A 40 -0.24 -6.50 -39.13
C GLN A 40 -0.43 -6.70 -37.63
N LEU A 41 0.53 -7.33 -36.93
CA LEU A 41 0.46 -7.56 -35.49
C LEU A 41 0.40 -6.26 -34.68
N ARG A 42 1.11 -5.21 -35.11
CA ARG A 42 1.03 -3.87 -34.47
C ARG A 42 -0.36 -3.25 -34.65
N VAL A 43 -0.98 -3.42 -35.82
CA VAL A 43 -2.35 -2.91 -36.08
C VAL A 43 -3.37 -3.66 -35.23
N THR A 44 -3.34 -5.00 -35.18
CA THR A 44 -4.29 -5.78 -34.37
C THR A 44 -4.17 -5.48 -32.88
N MET A 45 -2.95 -5.35 -32.34
CA MET A 45 -2.68 -4.93 -30.96
C MET A 45 -3.27 -3.53 -30.64
N LEU A 46 -3.14 -2.57 -31.57
CA LEU A 46 -3.71 -1.23 -31.40
C LEU A 46 -5.24 -1.22 -31.45
N GLU A 47 -5.84 -2.00 -32.36
CA GLU A 47 -7.30 -2.17 -32.42
C GLU A 47 -7.86 -2.86 -31.18
N GLU A 48 -7.18 -3.87 -30.64
CA GLU A 48 -7.59 -4.55 -29.41
C GLU A 48 -7.46 -3.64 -28.18
N LYS A 49 -6.35 -2.89 -28.05
CA LYS A 49 -6.19 -1.83 -27.02
C LYS A 49 -7.35 -0.84 -27.10
N LYS A 50 -7.67 -0.34 -28.29
CA LYS A 50 -8.81 0.58 -28.53
C LYS A 50 -10.17 -0.05 -28.21
N LYS A 51 -10.38 -1.35 -28.48
CA LYS A 51 -11.60 -2.08 -28.09
C LYS A 51 -11.72 -2.20 -26.57
N ARG A 52 -10.64 -2.56 -25.86
CA ARG A 52 -10.63 -2.62 -24.39
C ARG A 52 -10.89 -1.25 -23.76
N ASP A 53 -10.26 -0.21 -24.28
CA ASP A 53 -10.44 1.18 -23.81
C ASP A 53 -11.87 1.69 -24.07
N ALA A 54 -12.52 1.26 -25.16
CA ALA A 54 -13.91 1.61 -25.47
C ALA A 54 -14.96 0.79 -24.68
N GLN A 55 -14.63 -0.46 -24.30
CA GLN A 55 -15.51 -1.33 -23.50
C GLN A 55 -15.46 -1.03 -22.00
N LEU A 56 -14.42 -0.33 -21.52
CA LEU A 56 -14.27 0.07 -20.12
C LEU A 56 -15.40 1.02 -19.69
N PRO A 57 -16.28 0.63 -18.74
CA PRO A 57 -17.40 1.49 -18.32
C PRO A 57 -16.89 2.77 -17.65
N LEU A 58 -17.33 3.93 -18.17
CA LEU A 58 -17.00 5.27 -17.66
C LEU A 58 -17.22 5.47 -16.14
N LYS A 59 -17.99 4.59 -15.50
CA LYS A 59 -18.39 4.65 -14.08
C LYS A 59 -17.42 3.97 -13.12
N HIS A 60 -16.29 3.41 -13.59
CA HIS A 60 -15.25 2.80 -12.75
C HIS A 60 -13.85 3.42 -12.92
N ALA A 61 -13.78 4.73 -13.18
CA ALA A 61 -12.54 5.52 -13.11
C ALA A 61 -11.98 5.71 -11.68
N GLY A 62 -12.18 4.72 -10.80
CA GLY A 62 -11.73 4.68 -9.41
C GLY A 62 -10.33 4.11 -9.27
N ASN A 63 -9.33 4.99 -9.26
CA ASN A 63 -8.02 4.83 -8.60
C ASN A 63 -7.13 3.59 -8.86
N ARG A 64 -7.43 2.70 -9.80
CA ARG A 64 -6.49 1.65 -10.20
C ARG A 64 -5.41 2.22 -11.13
N TRP A 65 -4.26 2.58 -10.54
CA TRP A 65 -2.96 2.88 -11.18
C TRP A 65 -2.90 4.17 -12.04
N ARG A 66 -2.78 5.32 -11.38
CA ARG A 66 -2.61 6.64 -12.02
C ARG A 66 -1.19 6.97 -12.51
N SER A 67 -0.20 6.10 -12.26
CA SER A 67 1.21 6.26 -12.64
C SER A 67 1.54 5.78 -14.06
N ALA A 68 0.76 4.86 -14.62
CA ALA A 68 1.01 4.24 -15.93
C ALA A 68 0.29 4.94 -17.10
N ARG A 69 0.10 6.27 -17.02
CA ARG A 69 -0.40 7.06 -18.16
C ARG A 69 0.78 7.69 -18.91
N GLU A 70 1.06 7.15 -20.10
CA GLU A 70 2.02 7.67 -21.08
C GLU A 70 1.84 9.19 -21.33
N ASP A 71 0.58 9.64 -21.27
CA ASP A 71 0.11 11.02 -21.47
C ASP A 71 0.51 12.03 -20.36
N ARG A 72 1.16 11.58 -19.27
CA ARG A 72 1.62 12.46 -18.17
C ARG A 72 3.09 12.89 -18.26
N GLY A 73 3.80 12.43 -19.28
CA GLY A 73 5.10 12.98 -19.65
C GLY A 73 6.24 12.71 -18.66
N SER A 74 7.43 13.21 -19.02
CA SER A 74 8.65 13.02 -18.24
C SER A 74 8.54 13.64 -16.84
N VAL A 75 9.30 13.14 -15.86
CA VAL A 75 9.38 13.65 -14.47
C VAL A 75 9.55 15.18 -14.39
N ARG A 76 10.22 15.80 -15.38
CA ARG A 76 10.37 17.27 -15.50
C ARG A 76 9.07 18.04 -15.79
N GLN A 77 8.02 17.40 -16.29
CA GLN A 77 6.68 17.99 -16.40
C GLN A 77 5.93 17.96 -15.07
N TYR A 78 6.05 16.89 -14.30
CA TYR A 78 5.45 16.82 -12.95
C TYR A 78 5.97 17.93 -12.03
N ALA A 79 7.27 18.24 -12.10
CA ALA A 79 7.86 19.35 -11.36
C ALA A 79 7.25 20.72 -11.73
N ARG A 80 6.93 20.95 -13.01
CA ARG A 80 6.23 22.16 -13.47
C ARG A 80 4.78 22.18 -13.04
N ASP A 81 4.04 21.08 -13.23
CA ASP A 81 2.64 20.93 -12.80
C ASP A 81 2.46 21.24 -11.30
N VAL A 82 3.42 20.84 -10.45
CA VAL A 82 3.43 21.16 -9.01
C VAL A 82 3.72 22.65 -8.75
N GLN A 83 4.62 23.28 -9.50
CA GLN A 83 4.90 24.73 -9.39
C GLN A 83 3.69 25.56 -9.87
N ASP A 84 3.11 25.22 -11.01
CA ASP A 84 1.96 25.91 -11.60
C ASP A 84 0.71 25.78 -10.72
N ARG A 85 0.47 24.60 -10.14
CA ARG A 85 -0.62 24.40 -9.17
C ARG A 85 -0.42 25.20 -7.87
N LYS A 86 0.83 25.46 -7.46
CA LYS A 86 1.16 26.35 -6.34
C LYS A 86 0.98 27.83 -6.71
N ALA A 87 1.15 28.19 -7.98
CA ALA A 87 0.86 29.53 -8.50
C ALA A 87 -0.65 29.81 -8.62
N PHE A 88 -1.44 28.83 -9.10
CA PHE A 88 -2.91 28.94 -9.19
C PHE A 88 -3.57 29.15 -7.82
N ASN A 89 -3.21 28.34 -6.81
CA ASN A 89 -3.71 28.49 -5.44
C ASN A 89 -3.36 29.85 -4.79
N LYS A 90 -2.39 30.61 -5.33
CA LYS A 90 -2.02 31.94 -4.83
C LYS A 90 -2.82 33.08 -5.49
N LYS A 91 -3.66 32.79 -6.50
CA LYS A 91 -4.38 33.80 -7.30
C LYS A 91 -5.91 33.81 -7.11
N GLU A 92 -6.51 32.80 -6.50
CA GLU A 92 -7.97 32.70 -6.29
C GLU A 92 -8.45 33.20 -4.90
N SER A 93 -7.68 34.05 -4.20
CA SER A 93 -8.09 34.63 -2.92
C SER A 93 -8.63 36.07 -3.01
N SER A 94 -9.08 36.50 -4.20
CA SER A 94 -9.75 37.79 -4.36
C SER A 94 -10.85 37.75 -5.42
N ASP A 95 -12.04 38.12 -4.96
CA ASP A 95 -13.16 38.72 -5.68
C ASP A 95 -14.35 37.84 -6.14
N THR A 96 -15.53 38.46 -5.97
CA THR A 96 -16.93 38.09 -6.25
C THR A 96 -17.31 36.68 -6.76
N GLY A 97 -18.29 36.07 -6.08
CA GLY A 97 -18.82 34.75 -6.43
C GLY A 97 -20.06 34.73 -7.33
N THR A 98 -20.51 33.54 -7.71
CA THR A 98 -21.88 33.30 -8.17
C THR A 98 -22.35 31.88 -7.83
N LYS A 99 -23.62 31.75 -7.44
CA LYS A 99 -24.20 30.51 -6.93
C LYS A 99 -24.53 29.54 -8.07
N LYS A 100 -24.28 28.23 -7.87
CA LYS A 100 -25.17 27.18 -8.40
C LYS A 100 -25.17 25.96 -7.48
N SER A 101 -26.29 25.76 -6.78
CA SER A 101 -26.52 24.60 -5.93
C SER A 101 -26.88 23.37 -6.76
N LYS A 102 -26.42 22.19 -6.33
CA LYS A 102 -27.19 20.95 -6.44
C LYS A 102 -27.08 20.18 -5.14
N THR A 103 -28.23 19.97 -4.52
CA THR A 103 -28.43 19.36 -3.21
C THR A 103 -28.06 17.88 -3.18
N LYS A 104 -27.29 17.44 -2.18
CA LYS A 104 -27.40 16.09 -1.61
C LYS A 104 -27.24 16.11 -0.09
N LYS A 105 -28.42 15.99 0.56
CA LYS A 105 -28.74 15.46 1.89
C LYS A 105 -27.58 15.41 2.92
N SER A 106 -27.64 16.33 3.86
CA SER A 106 -26.90 16.30 5.13
C SER A 106 -27.20 15.04 5.93
N SER A 107 -26.15 14.36 6.40
CA SER A 107 -26.18 13.66 7.68
C SER A 107 -25.28 14.44 8.63
N SER A 108 -25.84 14.86 9.77
CA SER A 108 -25.15 15.64 10.80
C SER A 108 -24.20 14.75 11.60
N ARG A 109 -23.05 14.41 11.01
CA ARG A 109 -21.95 13.80 11.77
C ARG A 109 -21.28 14.90 12.59
N SER A 110 -21.34 14.76 13.92
CA SER A 110 -20.70 15.64 14.89
C SER A 110 -19.25 15.86 14.49
N LYS A 111 -18.88 17.13 14.36
CA LYS A 111 -17.52 17.55 14.08
C LYS A 111 -16.70 17.29 15.34
N LEU A 112 -16.07 16.12 15.45
CA LEU A 112 -15.04 15.81 16.46
C LEU A 112 -13.89 16.80 16.25
N THR A 113 -14.05 17.97 16.87
CA THR A 113 -13.14 19.10 16.77
C THR A 113 -12.26 19.03 18.00
N ILE A 114 -10.96 19.26 17.82
CA ILE A 114 -9.91 19.18 18.85
C ILE A 114 -9.47 17.73 19.15
N LEU A 115 -8.64 17.17 18.26
CA LEU A 115 -7.81 16.00 18.55
C LEU A 115 -6.41 16.47 18.96
N SER A 116 -6.27 17.12 20.11
CA SER A 116 -4.93 17.38 20.67
C SER A 116 -4.37 16.08 21.27
N PRO A 117 -3.08 15.76 21.14
CA PRO A 117 -2.60 14.41 21.47
C PRO A 117 -2.65 14.05 22.96
N ALA A 118 -2.63 15.04 23.84
CA ALA A 118 -2.91 14.86 25.27
C ALA A 118 -4.33 14.28 25.53
N THR A 119 -5.30 14.50 24.63
CA THR A 119 -6.61 13.80 24.70
C THR A 119 -6.53 12.37 24.21
N VAL A 120 -5.65 12.08 23.24
CA VAL A 120 -5.50 10.74 22.62
C VAL A 120 -5.01 9.73 23.66
N GLU A 121 -4.09 10.12 24.54
CA GLU A 121 -3.68 9.25 25.66
C GLU A 121 -4.87 8.87 26.57
N GLN A 122 -5.89 9.72 26.67
CA GLN A 122 -7.07 9.50 27.50
C GLN A 122 -8.23 8.82 26.74
N TRP A 123 -8.06 8.44 25.47
CA TRP A 123 -9.15 7.82 24.71
C TRP A 123 -9.53 6.45 25.25
N THR A 124 -10.82 6.34 25.55
CA THR A 124 -11.51 5.07 25.81
C THR A 124 -11.68 4.28 24.51
N VAL A 125 -11.89 2.97 24.63
CA VAL A 125 -12.11 2.06 23.49
C VAL A 125 -13.20 2.56 22.50
N PRO A 126 -14.40 3.01 22.93
CA PRO A 126 -15.40 3.55 21.99
C PRO A 126 -14.92 4.81 21.25
N GLN A 127 -14.07 5.66 21.84
CA GLN A 127 -13.50 6.82 21.16
C GLN A 127 -12.46 6.41 20.09
N VAL A 128 -11.66 5.36 20.36
CA VAL A 128 -10.77 4.76 19.36
C VAL A 128 -11.58 4.16 18.20
N VAL A 129 -12.68 3.47 18.50
CA VAL A 129 -13.61 2.89 17.51
C VAL A 129 -14.32 3.97 16.68
N GLU A 130 -14.75 5.08 17.28
CA GLU A 130 -15.31 6.23 16.55
C GLU A 130 -14.25 6.88 15.65
N TRP A 131 -13.03 7.10 16.15
CA TRP A 131 -11.91 7.62 15.37
C TRP A 131 -11.57 6.73 14.16
N LEU A 132 -11.52 5.40 14.34
CA LEU A 132 -11.36 4.44 13.24
C LEU A 132 -12.44 4.63 12.15
N ALA A 133 -13.68 4.91 12.55
CA ALA A 133 -14.78 5.21 11.62
C ALA A 133 -14.66 6.57 10.92
N THR A 134 -13.89 7.53 11.48
CA THR A 134 -13.60 8.81 10.83
C THR A 134 -12.52 8.69 9.76
N ILE A 135 -11.49 7.87 10.02
CA ILE A 135 -10.44 7.57 9.04
C ILE A 135 -10.89 6.49 8.03
N GLY A 136 -12.12 5.98 8.12
CA GLY A 136 -12.66 5.00 7.17
C GLY A 136 -11.92 3.66 7.23
N LEU A 137 -11.62 3.20 8.44
CA LEU A 137 -11.10 1.87 8.78
C LEU A 137 -12.09 1.15 9.72
N ASP A 138 -13.39 1.37 9.48
CA ASP A 138 -14.51 0.79 10.22
C ASP A 138 -14.52 -0.75 10.18
N GLU A 139 -14.02 -1.34 9.09
CA GLU A 139 -13.90 -2.81 8.95
C GLU A 139 -13.01 -3.49 9.99
N PHE A 140 -12.18 -2.75 10.74
CA PHE A 140 -11.29 -3.29 11.77
C PHE A 140 -11.76 -3.03 13.22
N GLN A 141 -12.91 -2.38 13.42
CA GLN A 141 -13.38 -1.97 14.75
C GLN A 141 -13.47 -3.14 15.75
N SER A 142 -13.99 -4.29 15.31
CA SER A 142 -14.14 -5.49 16.14
C SER A 142 -12.81 -5.99 16.70
N GLY A 143 -11.71 -5.87 15.97
CA GLY A 143 -10.37 -6.24 16.46
C GLY A 143 -9.88 -5.29 17.56
N PHE A 144 -10.09 -3.99 17.39
CA PHE A 144 -9.70 -2.99 18.41
C PHE A 144 -10.57 -3.06 19.66
N GLU A 145 -11.86 -3.35 19.51
CA GLU A 145 -12.79 -3.55 20.63
C GLU A 145 -12.50 -4.86 21.38
N PHE A 146 -12.31 -5.98 20.68
CA PHE A 146 -11.97 -7.27 21.27
C PHE A 146 -10.67 -7.23 22.08
N HIS A 147 -9.65 -6.54 21.57
CA HIS A 147 -8.37 -6.33 22.27
C HIS A 147 -8.37 -5.14 23.25
N GLN A 148 -9.53 -4.49 23.47
CA GLN A 148 -9.72 -3.36 24.38
C GLN A 148 -8.67 -2.24 24.18
N VAL A 149 -8.39 -1.91 22.92
CA VAL A 149 -7.33 -0.96 22.56
C VAL A 149 -7.73 0.45 22.97
N THR A 150 -7.20 0.88 24.12
CA THR A 150 -7.28 2.27 24.60
C THR A 150 -6.28 3.16 23.85
N GLY A 151 -6.45 4.48 23.95
CA GLY A 151 -5.57 5.44 23.30
C GLY A 151 -4.09 5.35 23.73
N LYS A 152 -3.83 5.00 25.00
CA LYS A 152 -2.46 4.69 25.49
C LYS A 152 -1.83 3.51 24.75
N MET A 153 -2.62 2.47 24.48
CA MET A 153 -2.15 1.32 23.70
C MET A 153 -1.95 1.72 22.25
N LEU A 154 -2.91 2.45 21.66
CA LEU A 154 -2.88 2.91 20.27
C LEU A 154 -1.61 3.69 19.92
N LEU A 155 -1.18 4.62 20.78
CA LEU A 155 0.05 5.39 20.61
C LEU A 155 1.32 4.53 20.64
N ASN A 156 1.30 3.41 21.38
CA ASN A 156 2.42 2.50 21.59
C ASN A 156 2.38 1.23 20.69
N LEU A 157 1.39 1.10 19.81
CA LEU A 157 1.28 -0.05 18.91
C LEU A 157 2.36 -0.01 17.81
N SER A 158 3.21 -1.03 17.80
CA SER A 158 4.16 -1.29 16.71
C SER A 158 3.45 -1.77 15.44
N PRO A 159 4.08 -1.70 14.25
CA PRO A 159 3.56 -2.27 13.01
C PRO A 159 3.09 -3.73 13.15
N ALA A 160 3.86 -4.54 13.90
CA ALA A 160 3.54 -5.93 14.23
C ALA A 160 2.31 -6.09 15.15
N GLY A 161 2.02 -5.07 15.98
CA GLY A 161 0.84 -5.04 16.84
C GLY A 161 -0.46 -4.95 16.04
N TYR A 162 -0.50 -4.13 14.99
CA TYR A 162 -1.69 -3.99 14.13
C TYR A 162 -2.05 -5.29 13.40
N GLU A 163 -1.09 -6.19 13.13
CA GLU A 163 -1.39 -7.51 12.56
C GLU A 163 -2.21 -8.36 13.52
N LYS A 164 -1.83 -8.35 14.80
CA LYS A 164 -2.51 -9.10 15.87
C LYS A 164 -3.94 -8.61 16.10
N LEU A 165 -4.20 -7.32 15.83
CA LEU A 165 -5.53 -6.70 15.83
C LEU A 165 -6.37 -7.01 14.57
N GLY A 166 -5.90 -7.88 13.67
CA GLY A 166 -6.61 -8.25 12.45
C GLY A 166 -6.43 -7.28 11.28
N VAL A 167 -5.61 -6.24 11.42
CA VAL A 167 -5.33 -5.30 10.32
C VAL A 167 -4.29 -5.92 9.38
N PHE A 168 -4.70 -6.85 8.51
CA PHE A 168 -3.78 -7.52 7.57
C PHE A 168 -3.45 -6.71 6.32
N LYS A 169 -4.29 -5.73 5.96
CA LYS A 169 -4.10 -4.91 4.76
C LYS A 169 -2.99 -3.88 4.99
N LEU A 170 -1.88 -3.98 4.26
CA LEU A 170 -0.75 -3.03 4.33
C LEU A 170 -1.18 -1.57 4.13
N SER A 171 -2.15 -1.31 3.25
CA SER A 171 -2.72 0.03 3.05
C SER A 171 -3.42 0.59 4.28
N ALA A 172 -4.11 -0.26 5.06
CA ALA A 172 -4.76 0.14 6.31
C ALA A 172 -3.73 0.40 7.41
N ARG A 173 -2.71 -0.47 7.55
CA ARG A 173 -1.58 -0.26 8.47
C ARG A 173 -0.87 1.07 8.20
N ASN A 174 -0.50 1.31 6.94
CA ASN A 174 0.20 2.54 6.55
C ASN A 174 -0.65 3.79 6.82
N ARG A 175 -1.99 3.69 6.69
CA ARG A 175 -2.90 4.77 7.04
C ARG A 175 -2.97 5.01 8.54
N LEU A 176 -3.08 3.96 9.36
CA LEU A 176 -3.03 4.06 10.83
C LEU A 176 -1.74 4.73 11.30
N LEU A 177 -0.59 4.31 10.75
CA LEU A 177 0.71 4.90 11.06
C LEU A 177 0.78 6.38 10.67
N ALA A 178 0.29 6.76 9.49
CA ALA A 178 0.27 8.15 9.04
C ALA A 178 -0.64 9.06 9.89
N GLU A 179 -1.83 8.59 10.26
CA GLU A 179 -2.77 9.35 11.11
C GLU A 179 -2.25 9.44 12.57
N MET A 180 -1.61 8.38 13.10
CA MET A 180 -0.92 8.41 14.39
C MET A 180 0.27 9.37 14.40
N GLU A 181 1.03 9.45 13.31
CA GLU A 181 2.13 10.40 13.18
C GLU A 181 1.63 11.84 13.04
N LEU A 182 0.54 12.07 12.29
CA LEU A 182 -0.13 13.37 12.21
C LEU A 182 -0.65 13.83 13.59
N ILE A 183 -1.12 12.90 14.41
CA ILE A 183 -1.48 13.15 15.80
C ILE A 183 -0.23 13.52 16.60
N ARG A 184 0.81 12.67 16.66
CA ARG A 184 2.06 12.98 17.41
C ARG A 184 2.69 14.31 17.02
N ALA A 185 2.73 14.64 15.74
CA ALA A 185 3.27 15.92 15.24
C ALA A 185 2.49 17.15 15.75
N GLN A 186 1.20 17.02 16.06
CA GLN A 186 0.42 18.09 16.68
C GLN A 186 0.71 18.26 18.18
N GLN A 187 1.35 17.29 18.84
CA GLN A 187 1.68 17.36 20.27
C GLN A 187 2.78 18.39 20.52
N VAL A 188 3.89 18.23 19.77
CA VAL A 188 5.08 19.07 19.83
C VAL A 188 4.74 20.55 19.59
N ASN A 189 3.76 20.82 18.72
CA ASN A 189 3.33 22.17 18.38
C ASN A 189 2.46 22.82 19.49
N TYR A 190 1.71 22.03 20.27
CA TYR A 190 0.93 22.53 21.42
C TYR A 190 1.79 22.74 22.67
N GLU A 191 2.77 21.88 22.93
CA GLU A 191 3.68 22.03 24.09
C GLU A 191 4.57 23.27 23.97
N CYS A 192 4.92 23.69 22.74
CA CYS A 192 5.64 24.95 22.51
C CYS A 192 4.80 26.22 22.82
N HIS A 193 3.48 26.17 22.58
CA HIS A 193 2.61 27.33 22.78
C HIS A 193 2.15 27.55 24.23
N ASN A 194 2.05 26.48 25.03
CA ASN A 194 1.57 26.57 26.42
C ASN A 194 2.66 26.99 27.44
N GLY A 195 3.92 27.16 27.01
CA GLY A 195 5.05 27.52 27.88
C GLY A 195 5.15 29.01 28.26
N THR A 196 4.26 29.89 27.76
CA THR A 196 4.35 31.36 27.96
C THR A 196 3.07 32.03 28.48
N GLU A 197 2.03 31.28 28.84
CA GLU A 197 0.74 31.83 29.30
C GLU A 197 0.42 31.46 30.77
N ALA A 198 1.42 31.59 31.66
CA ALA A 198 1.29 31.23 33.07
C ALA A 198 1.87 32.27 34.04
N ALA A 199 1.93 33.56 33.67
CA ALA A 199 2.39 34.64 34.56
C ALA A 199 1.96 36.07 34.15
N GLU A 200 0.67 36.34 33.88
CA GLU A 200 0.21 37.74 33.77
C GLU A 200 -1.23 37.97 34.27
N ILE A 201 -1.46 37.65 35.54
CA ILE A 201 -2.62 38.17 36.30
C ILE A 201 -2.26 39.58 36.78
N ILE A 202 -2.48 40.59 35.94
CA ILE A 202 -2.39 42.00 36.34
C ILE A 202 -3.73 42.70 36.08
N ASP A 203 -4.30 43.22 37.17
CA ASP A 203 -5.64 43.81 37.24
C ASP A 203 -5.74 45.12 36.43
N SER A 204 -6.68 45.15 35.47
CA SER A 204 -6.86 46.25 34.53
C SER A 204 -7.70 47.42 35.06
N LYS A 205 -7.78 47.63 36.39
CA LYS A 205 -8.63 48.67 37.02
C LYS A 205 -7.93 49.73 37.89
N LEU A 206 -6.60 49.79 37.91
CA LEU A 206 -5.87 50.81 38.65
C LEU A 206 -4.82 51.54 37.80
N ARG A 207 -5.23 52.63 37.12
CA ARG A 207 -4.46 53.88 36.93
C ARG A 207 -5.37 55.00 36.41
N ASP A 208 -5.81 55.85 37.33
CA ASP A 208 -6.51 57.10 37.07
C ASP A 208 -5.54 58.27 37.41
N ALA A 209 -5.50 59.33 36.59
CA ALA A 209 -4.70 60.58 36.78
C ALA A 209 -3.16 60.41 36.94
N GLN A 210 -2.23 61.30 36.57
CA GLN A 210 -2.16 62.65 35.96
C GLN A 210 -0.71 62.77 35.39
N LEU A 211 -0.23 63.74 34.60
CA LEU A 211 -0.68 65.07 34.16
C LEU A 211 -0.35 65.27 32.63
N VAL A 212 0.05 66.48 32.21
CA VAL A 212 0.35 67.04 30.85
C VAL A 212 1.53 68.06 31.03
N PRO A 213 2.30 68.60 30.04
CA PRO A 213 2.40 68.46 28.55
C PRO A 213 3.82 67.95 28.09
N GLU A 214 4.30 67.94 26.82
CA GLU A 214 4.10 68.77 25.61
C GLU A 214 4.64 68.10 24.31
N ASN A 215 4.16 68.54 23.12
CA ASN A 215 4.77 68.44 21.76
C ASN A 215 4.87 67.08 20.98
N LEU A 216 3.81 66.77 20.21
CA LEU A 216 3.71 66.49 18.74
C LEU A 216 4.97 66.15 17.88
N PRO A 217 4.87 65.42 16.72
CA PRO A 217 3.70 64.97 15.95
C PRO A 217 3.79 63.44 15.54
N PRO A 218 3.17 62.85 14.48
CA PRO A 218 2.51 61.54 14.67
C PRO A 218 2.97 60.36 13.77
N SER A 219 2.49 59.17 14.15
CA SER A 219 2.22 57.99 13.31
C SER A 219 3.38 57.30 12.55
N LYS A 220 3.67 56.06 12.96
CA LYS A 220 3.86 54.93 12.02
C LYS A 220 3.50 53.63 12.73
N LEU A 221 2.52 52.91 12.18
CA LEU A 221 2.15 51.56 12.61
C LEU A 221 3.34 50.62 12.43
N ALA A 222 3.59 49.75 13.40
CA ALA A 222 4.65 48.75 13.33
C ALA A 222 4.37 47.77 12.18
N ALA A 223 5.07 47.96 11.05
CA ALA A 223 5.06 47.01 9.95
C ALA A 223 5.74 45.71 10.39
N LYS A 224 5.12 44.57 10.07
CA LYS A 224 5.69 43.25 10.33
C LYS A 224 7.01 43.10 9.59
N THR A 225 8.12 43.10 10.33
CA THR A 225 9.46 42.91 9.76
C THR A 225 9.58 41.50 9.21
N HIS A 226 9.62 41.39 7.88
CA HIS A 226 9.86 40.13 7.19
C HIS A 226 11.29 39.63 7.48
N TRP A 227 11.47 38.32 7.67
CA TRP A 227 12.74 37.72 8.12
C TRP A 227 13.98 38.07 7.26
N SER A 228 13.78 38.50 6.01
CA SER A 228 14.85 38.98 5.12
C SER A 228 15.57 40.27 5.55
N HIS A 229 15.16 40.90 6.66
CA HIS A 229 15.78 42.12 7.21
C HIS A 229 16.35 41.94 8.62
N VAL A 230 16.43 40.72 9.14
CA VAL A 230 17.15 40.44 10.39
C VAL A 230 18.65 40.42 10.07
N THR A 231 19.39 41.39 10.61
CA THR A 231 20.86 41.38 10.57
C THR A 231 21.39 40.13 11.27
N PRO A 232 22.28 39.33 10.63
CA PRO A 232 22.85 38.16 11.26
C PRO A 232 23.65 38.56 12.51
N LEU A 233 23.39 37.87 13.63
CA LEU A 233 24.09 38.10 14.88
C LEU A 233 25.54 37.61 14.74
N SER A 234 26.48 38.53 14.81
CA SER A 234 27.90 38.21 14.84
C SER A 234 28.29 37.55 16.15
N GLU A 235 28.73 36.30 16.08
CA GLU A 235 29.94 35.80 16.76
C GLU A 235 30.08 36.17 18.26
N ASN A 236 29.29 35.52 19.12
CA ASN A 236 29.63 35.39 20.53
C ASN A 236 30.53 34.16 20.72
N GLY A 237 31.85 34.36 20.68
CA GLY A 237 32.82 33.33 21.02
C GLY A 237 32.74 32.93 22.50
N VAL A 238 32.32 31.70 22.79
CA VAL A 238 32.36 31.11 24.14
C VAL A 238 33.51 30.12 24.21
N ALA A 239 34.48 30.43 25.06
CA ALA A 239 35.66 29.59 25.27
C ALA A 239 35.37 28.44 26.26
N SER A 240 35.93 27.27 25.93
CA SER A 240 36.36 26.19 26.85
C SER A 240 35.36 25.56 27.82
N GLY A 241 35.04 24.29 27.59
CA GLY A 241 34.44 23.37 28.57
C GLY A 241 34.37 21.94 28.02
N ASP A 242 35.02 20.99 28.69
CA ASP A 242 35.19 19.61 28.21
C ASP A 242 33.89 18.81 28.06
N GLY A 243 33.90 17.84 27.13
CA GLY A 243 33.09 16.62 27.24
C GLY A 243 31.82 16.53 26.39
N GLN A 244 31.97 16.02 25.16
CA GLN A 244 30.91 15.39 24.36
C GLN A 244 29.73 16.30 23.93
N VAL A 245 30.03 17.24 23.03
CA VAL A 245 29.04 18.06 22.31
C VAL A 245 28.17 17.17 21.41
N SER A 246 26.84 17.33 21.49
CA SER A 246 25.90 16.77 20.52
C SER A 246 26.13 17.36 19.14
N VAL A 247 26.50 16.54 18.16
CA VAL A 247 26.83 16.99 16.79
C VAL A 247 25.62 17.64 16.14
N ASN A 248 25.60 18.98 16.10
CA ASN A 248 24.64 19.73 15.32
C ASN A 248 24.93 19.50 13.83
N LEU A 249 24.01 18.82 13.13
CA LEU A 249 24.14 18.53 11.70
C LEU A 249 24.22 19.78 10.78
N ALA A 250 24.04 20.98 11.34
CA ALA A 250 24.10 22.24 10.60
C ALA A 250 25.53 22.81 10.45
N ASP A 251 26.46 22.49 11.37
CA ASP A 251 27.80 23.09 11.43
C ASP A 251 28.92 22.11 11.00
N GLY A 252 28.56 20.94 10.47
CA GLY A 252 29.52 20.02 9.86
C GLY A 252 29.79 20.39 8.40
N GLU A 253 31.04 20.64 8.04
CA GLU A 253 31.46 20.75 6.64
C GLU A 253 31.22 19.40 5.94
N PHE A 254 30.12 19.30 5.18
CA PHE A 254 29.77 18.10 4.44
C PHE A 254 30.70 17.94 3.24
N ASN A 255 31.76 17.14 3.41
CA ASN A 255 32.69 16.78 2.35
C ASN A 255 32.03 15.79 1.37
N GLU A 256 31.41 16.31 0.32
CA GLU A 256 30.66 15.53 -0.67
C GLU A 256 31.51 14.42 -1.30
N ASP A 257 32.78 14.71 -1.63
CA ASP A 257 33.72 13.74 -2.21
C ASP A 257 34.00 12.55 -1.27
N GLU A 258 34.13 12.79 0.02
CA GLU A 258 34.42 11.77 1.03
C GLU A 258 33.17 10.93 1.34
N SER A 259 31.98 11.55 1.32
CA SER A 259 30.71 10.84 1.41
C SER A 259 30.49 9.91 0.20
N HIS A 260 30.83 10.37 -1.00
CA HIS A 260 30.71 9.61 -2.24
C HIS A 260 31.75 8.49 -2.31
N ALA A 261 32.99 8.73 -1.87
CA ALA A 261 34.02 7.69 -1.74
C ALA A 261 33.61 6.60 -0.74
N SER A 262 33.03 6.98 0.41
CA SER A 262 32.48 6.04 1.40
C SER A 262 31.37 5.17 0.81
N PHE A 263 30.43 5.78 0.08
CA PHE A 263 29.34 5.07 -0.60
C PHE A 263 29.85 4.09 -1.67
N MET A 264 30.80 4.53 -2.52
CA MET A 264 31.40 3.66 -3.54
C MET A 264 32.20 2.51 -2.93
N LYS A 265 32.87 2.73 -1.80
CA LYS A 265 33.57 1.69 -1.04
C LYS A 265 32.57 0.67 -0.47
N ALA A 266 31.47 1.12 0.14
CA ALA A 266 30.42 0.24 0.65
C ALA A 266 29.75 -0.61 -0.45
N LEU A 267 29.60 -0.07 -1.67
CA LEU A 267 29.11 -0.83 -2.83
C LEU A 267 30.09 -1.90 -3.32
N LEU A 268 31.40 -1.65 -3.23
CA LEU A 268 32.42 -2.65 -3.56
C LEU A 268 32.49 -3.73 -2.47
N GLU A 269 32.46 -3.31 -1.20
CA GLU A 269 32.42 -4.22 -0.04
C GLU A 269 31.19 -5.14 -0.09
N TRP A 270 30.00 -4.61 -0.39
CA TRP A 270 28.79 -5.43 -0.54
C TRP A 270 28.91 -6.48 -1.65
N ARG A 271 29.54 -6.13 -2.79
CA ARG A 271 29.81 -7.08 -3.88
C ARG A 271 30.88 -8.12 -3.53
N GLU A 272 31.87 -7.75 -2.74
CA GLU A 272 32.86 -8.69 -2.21
C GLU A 272 32.26 -9.59 -1.12
N SER A 273 31.34 -9.10 -0.29
CA SER A 273 30.63 -9.90 0.71
C SER A 273 29.77 -10.97 0.06
N ASP A 274 29.03 -10.64 -1.00
CA ASP A 274 28.24 -11.59 -1.80
C ASP A 274 29.12 -12.71 -2.40
N SER A 275 30.37 -12.38 -2.77
CA SER A 275 31.36 -13.36 -3.25
C SER A 275 32.02 -14.17 -2.12
N LYS A 276 32.27 -13.58 -0.95
CA LYS A 276 32.90 -14.23 0.21
C LYS A 276 31.93 -15.10 1.01
N GLN A 277 30.63 -14.84 0.94
CA GLN A 277 29.62 -15.63 1.64
C GLN A 277 29.51 -17.06 1.08
N LEU A 278 29.90 -17.28 -0.19
CA LEU A 278 30.01 -18.60 -0.84
C LEU A 278 31.16 -19.48 -0.32
N GLU A 279 32.20 -18.92 0.33
CA GLU A 279 33.35 -19.71 0.80
C GLU A 279 33.28 -20.11 2.28
N ASN A 280 32.32 -19.58 3.05
CA ASN A 280 32.36 -19.67 4.52
C ASN A 280 31.02 -19.99 5.18
N GLN A 281 30.07 -20.55 4.41
CA GLN A 281 28.74 -20.93 4.90
C GLN A 281 28.41 -22.37 4.46
N GLU A 282 29.07 -23.35 5.08
CA GLU A 282 28.49 -24.69 5.19
C GLU A 282 27.15 -24.57 5.95
N GLU A 283 26.10 -25.19 5.39
CA GLU A 283 24.81 -25.47 6.04
C GLU A 283 24.00 -24.27 6.58
N GLU A 284 23.35 -23.49 5.71
CA GLU A 284 21.91 -23.11 5.81
C GLU A 284 21.46 -22.26 4.60
N GLU A 285 21.55 -22.84 3.40
CA GLU A 285 21.15 -22.15 2.16
C GLU A 285 19.64 -22.35 1.88
N TRP A 286 18.91 -21.24 1.69
CA TRP A 286 17.48 -21.26 1.33
C TRP A 286 17.30 -21.74 -0.12
N MET A 287 17.26 -23.06 -0.33
CA MET A 287 17.10 -23.65 -1.66
C MET A 287 15.72 -23.35 -2.28
N ASN A 288 15.76 -22.90 -3.54
CA ASN A 288 14.59 -22.49 -4.31
C ASN A 288 14.04 -23.70 -5.10
N PRO A 289 12.79 -24.18 -4.85
CA PRO A 289 12.37 -25.56 -5.13
C PRO A 289 12.06 -25.90 -6.61
N MET A 290 12.63 -25.16 -7.56
CA MET A 290 12.36 -25.31 -9.00
C MET A 290 13.58 -25.75 -9.83
N PHE A 291 14.79 -25.77 -9.26
CA PHE A 291 16.02 -26.12 -9.99
C PHE A 291 17.01 -26.89 -9.09
N SER A 292 16.75 -28.18 -8.88
CA SER A 292 17.73 -29.12 -8.31
C SER A 292 17.83 -30.35 -9.21
N THR A 293 18.58 -30.22 -10.31
CA THR A 293 18.94 -31.33 -11.19
C THR A 293 20.39 -31.75 -10.95
N GLY A 294 20.57 -32.84 -10.20
CA GLY A 294 21.77 -33.69 -10.28
C GLY A 294 22.91 -33.38 -9.30
N THR A 295 22.85 -34.02 -8.13
CA THR A 295 23.89 -34.99 -7.73
C THR A 295 23.27 -36.08 -6.86
N GLU A 296 23.95 -37.22 -6.73
CA GLU A 296 23.36 -38.52 -6.39
C GLU A 296 23.14 -38.75 -4.88
N ASP A 297 22.42 -39.83 -4.56
CA ASP A 297 22.24 -40.44 -3.22
C ASP A 297 21.41 -39.70 -2.15
N GLN A 298 20.09 -39.60 -2.37
CA GLN A 298 19.12 -39.80 -1.28
C GLN A 298 17.73 -40.27 -1.76
N THR A 299 17.42 -41.54 -1.54
CA THR A 299 16.15 -42.20 -1.92
C THR A 299 15.02 -41.88 -0.93
N ASN A 300 14.59 -40.62 -0.88
CA ASN A 300 13.39 -40.17 -0.14
C ASN A 300 12.35 -39.52 -1.07
N GLY A 301 12.35 -39.91 -2.36
CA GLY A 301 11.25 -39.62 -3.27
C GLY A 301 10.01 -40.41 -2.88
N GLY A 302 9.02 -39.75 -2.26
CA GLY A 302 7.76 -40.40 -1.89
C GLY A 302 7.01 -41.03 -3.07
N ALA A 303 5.93 -41.76 -2.79
CA ALA A 303 5.20 -42.66 -3.71
C ALA A 303 4.73 -42.10 -5.08
N LEU A 304 4.98 -40.83 -5.38
CA LEU A 304 4.89 -40.24 -6.72
C LEU A 304 6.04 -40.70 -7.66
N LEU A 305 7.20 -41.07 -7.10
CA LEU A 305 8.42 -41.46 -7.85
C LEU A 305 8.58 -42.98 -8.01
N GLU A 306 8.14 -43.77 -7.02
CA GLU A 306 8.15 -45.25 -7.09
C GLU A 306 6.76 -45.84 -7.38
N GLY A 307 5.70 -45.03 -7.41
CA GLY A 307 4.36 -45.47 -7.77
C GLY A 307 4.25 -45.73 -9.27
N THR A 308 3.69 -46.88 -9.64
CA THR A 308 3.32 -47.18 -11.03
C THR A 308 2.14 -46.29 -11.44
N TYR A 309 2.43 -45.09 -11.93
CA TYR A 309 1.42 -44.15 -12.41
C TYR A 309 0.68 -44.75 -13.61
N ASN A 310 -0.58 -45.13 -13.40
CA ASN A 310 -1.43 -45.69 -14.44
C ASN A 310 -2.14 -44.56 -15.20
N GLU A 311 -1.52 -44.12 -16.30
CA GLU A 311 -1.98 -42.99 -17.11
C GLU A 311 -3.43 -43.19 -17.65
N GLU A 312 -3.83 -44.43 -17.94
CA GLU A 312 -5.19 -44.77 -18.38
C GLU A 312 -6.24 -44.51 -17.28
N GLU A 313 -5.93 -44.83 -16.03
CA GLU A 313 -6.83 -44.66 -14.88
C GLU A 313 -6.94 -43.18 -14.49
N ALA A 314 -5.82 -42.46 -14.51
CA ALA A 314 -5.79 -41.01 -14.31
C ALA A 314 -6.63 -40.28 -15.39
N HIS A 315 -6.43 -40.61 -16.67
CA HIS A 315 -7.19 -40.05 -17.78
C HIS A 315 -8.70 -40.31 -17.63
N LYS A 316 -9.07 -41.55 -17.29
CA LYS A 316 -10.47 -41.92 -17.10
C LYS A 316 -11.14 -41.19 -15.93
N SER A 317 -10.43 -40.99 -14.81
CA SER A 317 -10.95 -40.20 -13.69
C SER A 317 -11.15 -38.72 -14.06
N PHE A 318 -10.30 -38.18 -14.93
CA PHE A 318 -10.40 -36.81 -15.43
C PHE A 318 -11.58 -36.64 -16.40
N GLU A 319 -11.81 -37.61 -17.30
CA GLU A 319 -13.01 -37.63 -18.16
C GLU A 319 -14.30 -37.75 -17.34
N GLU A 320 -14.32 -38.59 -16.30
CA GLU A 320 -15.46 -38.73 -15.39
C GLU A 320 -15.73 -37.42 -14.62
N ALA A 321 -14.69 -36.78 -14.09
CA ALA A 321 -14.81 -35.47 -13.45
C ALA A 321 -15.33 -34.38 -14.40
N LEU A 322 -14.86 -34.35 -15.65
CA LEU A 322 -15.38 -33.44 -16.68
C LEU A 322 -16.84 -33.74 -17.06
N MET A 323 -17.24 -35.01 -17.10
CA MET A 323 -18.63 -35.41 -17.34
C MET A 323 -19.53 -35.02 -16.17
N ALA A 324 -19.10 -35.24 -14.92
CA ALA A 324 -19.81 -34.81 -13.72
C ALA A 324 -19.97 -33.28 -13.65
N TRP A 325 -18.93 -32.52 -14.03
CA TRP A 325 -18.98 -31.06 -14.12
C TRP A 325 -19.94 -30.57 -15.22
N ARG A 326 -19.88 -31.17 -16.41
CA ARG A 326 -20.80 -30.86 -17.53
C ARG A 326 -22.25 -31.22 -17.23
N ASN A 327 -22.50 -32.28 -16.46
CA ASN A 327 -23.82 -32.73 -16.05
C ASN A 327 -24.37 -31.99 -14.82
N GLY A 328 -23.67 -30.96 -14.32
CA GLY A 328 -24.25 -29.97 -13.41
C GLY A 328 -24.51 -30.46 -11.98
N GLY A 329 -23.67 -31.35 -11.44
CA GLY A 329 -23.64 -31.67 -10.01
C GLY A 329 -24.90 -32.32 -9.42
N ASN A 330 -25.84 -32.77 -10.26
CA ASN A 330 -27.10 -33.35 -9.79
C ASN A 330 -27.00 -34.88 -9.60
N VAL A 331 -26.05 -35.31 -8.77
CA VAL A 331 -25.93 -36.70 -8.33
C VAL A 331 -26.26 -36.75 -6.83
N THR A 332 -27.47 -37.20 -6.51
CA THR A 332 -27.90 -37.49 -5.14
C THR A 332 -27.23 -38.77 -4.63
N THR A 333 -25.96 -38.67 -4.22
CA THR A 333 -25.27 -39.76 -3.51
C THR A 333 -25.31 -39.51 -2.01
N SER A 334 -26.19 -40.23 -1.33
CA SER A 334 -26.22 -40.31 0.13
C SER A 334 -24.93 -40.92 0.69
N SER A 335 -24.57 -40.51 1.92
CA SER A 335 -23.44 -40.96 2.76
C SER A 335 -22.01 -40.60 2.32
N ALA A 336 -21.61 -39.36 2.62
CA ALA A 336 -20.23 -38.98 2.97
C ALA A 336 -20.24 -37.81 3.99
N THR A 337 -19.13 -37.63 4.71
CA THR A 337 -18.97 -36.70 5.84
C THR A 337 -19.02 -35.21 5.47
N PRO A 338 -19.40 -34.31 6.41
CA PRO A 338 -19.51 -32.89 6.13
C PRO A 338 -18.12 -32.22 6.12
N VAL A 339 -17.58 -32.00 4.92
CA VAL A 339 -16.46 -31.08 4.66
C VAL A 339 -16.97 -29.96 3.75
N GLU A 340 -16.54 -28.74 4.01
CA GLU A 340 -17.13 -27.49 3.51
C GLU A 340 -17.30 -27.46 1.99
N GLN A 341 -18.54 -27.61 1.51
CA GLN A 341 -18.89 -27.35 0.12
C GLN A 341 -19.16 -25.85 -0.07
N THR A 342 -18.35 -25.22 -0.91
CA THR A 342 -18.51 -23.83 -1.32
C THR A 342 -19.67 -23.71 -2.30
N GLU A 343 -20.89 -23.51 -1.78
CA GLU A 343 -22.15 -23.42 -2.55
C GLU A 343 -22.20 -22.23 -3.53
N SER A 344 -21.59 -22.38 -4.71
CA SER A 344 -21.66 -21.42 -5.81
C SER A 344 -22.95 -21.58 -6.63
N GLY A 345 -24.10 -21.23 -6.03
CA GLY A 345 -25.38 -21.29 -6.75
C GLY A 345 -26.63 -20.81 -6.02
N CYS A 346 -26.56 -20.46 -4.72
CA CYS A 346 -27.71 -19.95 -3.99
C CYS A 346 -27.85 -18.43 -4.19
N THR A 347 -29.05 -17.94 -4.50
CA THR A 347 -29.35 -16.50 -4.48
C THR A 347 -29.03 -15.91 -3.11
N PRO A 348 -28.57 -14.64 -3.03
CA PRO A 348 -28.24 -13.99 -1.77
C PRO A 348 -29.50 -13.55 -0.99
N SER A 349 -30.42 -14.50 -0.76
CA SER A 349 -31.38 -14.44 0.33
C SER A 349 -30.58 -14.26 1.61
N GLU A 350 -30.95 -13.30 2.46
CA GLU A 350 -30.16 -12.95 3.64
C GLU A 350 -29.87 -14.18 4.51
N ARG A 351 -28.61 -14.61 4.53
CA ARG A 351 -28.11 -15.65 5.44
C ARG A 351 -27.57 -14.98 6.69
N LYS A 352 -27.98 -15.42 7.87
CA LYS A 352 -27.49 -14.92 9.17
C LYS A 352 -26.94 -16.07 10.00
N CYS A 353 -25.94 -15.78 10.83
CA CYS A 353 -25.31 -16.75 11.71
C CYS A 353 -26.07 -16.85 13.04
N CYS A 354 -26.24 -18.06 13.57
CA CYS A 354 -26.74 -18.26 14.93
C CYS A 354 -25.71 -17.77 15.97
N TRP A 355 -26.12 -16.93 16.91
CA TRP A 355 -25.23 -16.39 17.94
C TRP A 355 -24.67 -17.42 18.94
N GLN A 356 -25.29 -18.60 19.07
CA GLN A 356 -24.82 -19.64 20.01
C GLN A 356 -23.96 -20.72 19.35
N CYS A 357 -24.29 -21.15 18.14
CA CYS A 357 -23.62 -22.28 17.46
C CYS A 357 -22.93 -21.89 16.15
N TYR A 358 -22.93 -20.61 15.79
CA TYR A 358 -22.29 -20.02 14.61
C TYR A 358 -22.73 -20.57 13.24
N ARG A 359 -23.66 -21.53 13.22
CA ARG A 359 -24.24 -22.09 11.98
C ARG A 359 -24.93 -20.98 11.18
N VAL A 360 -24.57 -20.91 9.90
CA VAL A 360 -25.23 -20.04 8.90
C VAL A 360 -26.58 -20.65 8.56
N VAL A 361 -27.67 -19.87 8.70
CA VAL A 361 -29.04 -20.30 8.41
C VAL A 361 -29.77 -19.19 7.63
N GLN A 362 -30.77 -19.54 6.82
CA GLN A 362 -31.62 -18.58 6.11
C GLN A 362 -32.48 -17.78 7.11
N VAL A 363 -32.61 -16.46 6.91
CA VAL A 363 -33.35 -15.55 7.82
C VAL A 363 -34.72 -16.07 8.26
N ASP A 364 -35.49 -16.69 7.36
CA ASP A 364 -36.83 -17.21 7.64
C ASP A 364 -36.87 -18.31 8.72
N ASN A 365 -35.72 -18.95 8.99
CA ASN A 365 -35.56 -20.01 9.98
C ASN A 365 -34.83 -19.55 11.26
N LEU A 366 -34.52 -18.26 11.41
CA LEU A 366 -33.93 -17.74 12.66
C LEU A 366 -35.00 -17.30 13.66
N VAL A 367 -34.85 -17.77 14.89
CA VAL A 367 -35.56 -17.30 16.07
C VAL A 367 -34.83 -16.06 16.61
N HIS A 368 -35.51 -14.92 16.61
CA HIS A 368 -35.01 -13.68 17.21
C HIS A 368 -35.29 -13.65 18.73
N ASP A 369 -34.45 -12.96 19.50
CA ASP A 369 -34.60 -12.75 20.93
C ASP A 369 -34.67 -11.25 21.26
N GLU A 370 -35.88 -10.77 21.55
CA GLU A 370 -36.17 -9.37 21.87
C GLU A 370 -35.37 -8.82 23.06
N GLN A 371 -34.91 -9.67 23.98
CA GLN A 371 -34.14 -9.22 25.15
C GLN A 371 -32.68 -8.90 24.81
N THR A 372 -32.13 -9.49 23.75
CA THR A 372 -30.70 -9.38 23.41
C THR A 372 -30.41 -8.86 22.01
N ASP A 373 -31.46 -8.63 21.19
CA ASP A 373 -31.39 -8.27 19.76
C ASP A 373 -30.56 -9.28 18.93
N LYS A 374 -30.54 -10.54 19.37
CA LYS A 374 -29.74 -11.63 18.78
C LYS A 374 -30.63 -12.65 18.09
N SER A 375 -30.04 -13.32 17.11
CA SER A 375 -30.74 -14.27 16.25
C SER A 375 -30.11 -15.67 16.37
N PHE A 376 -30.95 -16.69 16.48
CA PHE A 376 -30.57 -18.06 16.80
C PHE A 376 -31.21 -19.04 15.82
N CYS A 377 -30.58 -20.18 15.53
CA CYS A 377 -31.15 -21.21 14.65
C CYS A 377 -32.25 -22.07 15.30
N GLY A 378 -32.73 -21.71 16.50
CA GLY A 378 -33.75 -22.46 17.23
C GLY A 378 -33.84 -22.07 18.71
N PRO A 379 -34.92 -22.47 19.41
CA PRO A 379 -35.15 -22.11 20.82
C PRO A 379 -34.07 -22.67 21.75
N THR A 380 -33.56 -23.87 21.50
CA THR A 380 -32.48 -24.50 22.28
C THR A 380 -31.19 -23.69 22.26
N CYS A 381 -30.83 -23.08 21.13
CA CYS A 381 -29.68 -22.19 21.02
C CYS A 381 -29.90 -20.86 21.76
N ARG A 382 -31.13 -20.32 21.72
CA ARG A 382 -31.51 -19.12 22.48
C ARG A 382 -31.48 -19.37 23.99
N GLU A 383 -31.98 -20.51 24.44
CA GLU A 383 -31.99 -20.92 25.84
C GLU A 383 -30.57 -21.17 26.36
N ALA A 384 -29.73 -21.91 25.63
CA ALA A 384 -28.32 -22.10 25.99
C ALA A 384 -27.54 -20.77 26.03
N TYR A 385 -27.82 -19.84 25.11
CA TYR A 385 -27.25 -18.49 25.16
C TYR A 385 -27.73 -17.74 26.41
N ARG A 386 -29.03 -17.80 26.73
CA ARG A 386 -29.58 -17.20 27.94
C ARG A 386 -28.97 -17.81 29.20
N GLU A 387 -28.81 -19.13 29.32
CA GLU A 387 -28.17 -19.73 30.52
C GLU A 387 -26.71 -19.31 30.69
N GLN A 388 -25.94 -19.30 29.61
CA GLN A 388 -24.51 -18.94 29.64
C GLN A 388 -24.30 -17.44 29.87
N TYR A 389 -25.13 -16.58 29.26
CA TYR A 389 -24.95 -15.14 29.26
C TYR A 389 -25.94 -14.34 30.12
N ALA A 390 -26.95 -14.97 30.75
CA ALA A 390 -27.87 -14.28 31.67
C ALA A 390 -27.13 -13.54 32.77
N ARG A 391 -26.00 -14.06 33.25
CA ARG A 391 -25.15 -13.39 34.26
C ARG A 391 -24.68 -11.98 33.84
N PHE A 392 -24.66 -11.67 32.55
CA PHE A 392 -24.30 -10.37 32.00
C PHE A 392 -25.50 -9.50 31.61
N TYR A 393 -26.71 -10.09 31.48
CA TYR A 393 -27.93 -9.42 31.00
C TYR A 393 -29.09 -9.42 32.01
N VAL A 394 -28.95 -10.05 33.17
CA VAL A 394 -29.82 -9.77 34.33
C VAL A 394 -29.46 -8.38 34.83
N THR A 395 -30.20 -7.39 34.34
CA THR A 395 -30.28 -6.07 34.95
C THR A 395 -30.71 -6.26 36.40
N SER A 396 -29.81 -5.94 37.34
CA SER A 396 -30.15 -5.78 38.76
C SER A 396 -31.22 -4.70 38.87
N SER A 397 -32.45 -5.12 39.14
CA SER A 397 -33.62 -4.24 39.28
C SER A 397 -33.75 -3.66 40.69
#